data_AF-A0A2E7TKT8-F1
#
_entry.id   AF-A0A2E7TKT8-F1
#
_cell.length_a   1.000
_cell.length_b   1.000
_cell.length_c   1.000
_cell.angle_alpha   90.00
_cell.angle_beta   90.00
_cell.angle_gamma   90.00
#
_symmetry.space_group_name_H-M   'P 1'
#
loop_
_entity.id
_entity.type
_entity.pdbx_description
1 polymer ?
#
loop_
_entity_poly.entity_id
_entity_poly.type
_entity_poly.pdbx_seq_one_letter_code
_entity_poly.pdbx_strand_id
1 'polypeptide(L)'
;ISIVNQEGIYEGYIVVGSLGSFIENLSSENILSNLSGQSININLSSDESSSEIEFIKPSLIERFYISISNPIFTYLFFVLGFALIGLELFAIGPGLMAFIGGSLVIFSTMPFQEFGINYFGVILFIISFLVYLKILSRGYFSLLGIGAFILLYLSSILMFRDYEIEVNQFLLGAVSLGLAFFYFIAIPTVIRSRLTTDTSAMTSFEGSKGKIIEILDNDAVLVEVNKLKIRVDTKQDTKYKVNEEYIIKEEEGNLII
;
A
#
# COMPACT_ATOMS: atom_id res chain seq x y z
N ILE A 1 -2.20 -39.68 -33.28
CA ILE A 1 -2.89 -38.58 -33.98
C ILE A 1 -1.83 -37.84 -34.76
N SER A 2 -1.71 -38.10 -36.06
CA SER A 2 -0.81 -37.35 -36.93
C SER A 2 -1.47 -36.00 -37.18
N ILE A 3 -1.01 -34.96 -36.48
CA ILE A 3 -1.49 -33.60 -36.69
C ILE A 3 -0.91 -33.16 -38.04
N VAL A 4 -1.69 -33.31 -39.10
CA VAL A 4 -1.38 -32.74 -40.41
C VAL A 4 -1.64 -31.23 -40.29
N ASN A 5 -0.74 -30.41 -40.83
CA ASN A 5 -0.80 -28.93 -40.84
C ASN A 5 -1.98 -28.36 -41.67
N GLN A 6 -3.17 -28.94 -41.58
CA GLN A 6 -4.35 -28.49 -42.30
C GLN A 6 -5.32 -27.87 -41.30
N GLU A 7 -5.47 -26.56 -41.39
CA GLU A 7 -6.55 -25.81 -40.74
C GLU A 7 -7.89 -26.17 -41.44
N GLY A 8 -8.97 -26.34 -40.67
CA GLY A 8 -10.29 -26.73 -41.19
C GLY A 8 -11.18 -27.41 -40.17
N ILE A 9 -12.33 -27.95 -40.60
CA ILE A 9 -13.24 -28.72 -39.72
C ILE A 9 -12.82 -30.20 -39.70
N TYR A 10 -12.59 -30.74 -38.50
CA TYR A 10 -12.34 -32.16 -38.26
C TYR A 10 -13.32 -32.70 -37.22
N GLU A 11 -14.10 -33.72 -37.59
CA GLU A 11 -15.09 -34.38 -36.70
C GLU A 11 -16.03 -33.41 -35.95
N GLY A 12 -16.42 -32.31 -36.60
CA GLY A 12 -17.31 -31.29 -36.00
C GLY A 12 -16.59 -30.26 -35.12
N TYR A 13 -15.27 -30.30 -35.04
CA TYR A 13 -14.43 -29.30 -34.38
C TYR A 13 -13.70 -28.44 -35.42
N ILE A 14 -13.69 -27.12 -35.22
CA ILE A 14 -12.87 -26.21 -36.02
C ILE A 14 -11.45 -26.25 -35.47
N VAL A 15 -10.50 -26.67 -36.29
CA VAL A 15 -9.06 -26.73 -35.96
C VAL A 15 -8.35 -25.61 -36.70
N VAL A 16 -7.82 -24.65 -35.95
CA VAL A 16 -7.19 -23.43 -36.47
C VAL A 16 -5.93 -23.12 -35.67
N GLY A 17 -4.90 -22.59 -36.33
CA GLY A 17 -3.61 -22.28 -35.71
C GLY A 17 -3.59 -20.98 -34.91
N SER A 18 -4.60 -20.11 -35.07
CA SER A 18 -4.72 -18.84 -34.35
C SER A 18 -6.17 -18.44 -34.09
N LEU A 19 -6.38 -17.57 -33.10
CA LEU A 19 -7.69 -16.97 -32.85
C LEU A 19 -8.15 -16.08 -34.02
N GLY A 20 -7.21 -15.47 -34.76
CA GLY A 20 -7.55 -14.72 -35.97
C GLY A 20 -8.17 -15.61 -37.05
N SER A 21 -7.50 -16.74 -37.35
CA SER A 21 -7.98 -17.76 -38.28
C SER A 21 -9.31 -18.39 -37.83
N PHE A 22 -9.55 -18.49 -36.51
CA PHE A 22 -10.84 -18.93 -35.96
C PHE A 22 -11.98 -17.98 -36.36
N ILE A 23 -11.80 -16.68 -36.15
CA ILE A 23 -12.82 -15.66 -36.42
C ILE A 23 -13.07 -15.52 -37.93
N GLU A 24 -12.03 -15.61 -38.75
CA GLU A 24 -12.16 -15.61 -40.21
C GLU A 24 -12.98 -16.81 -40.70
N ASN A 25 -12.71 -18.02 -40.19
CA ASN A 25 -13.47 -19.22 -40.55
C ASN A 25 -14.92 -19.22 -40.01
N LEU A 26 -15.16 -18.63 -38.84
CA LEU A 26 -16.53 -18.42 -38.33
C LEU A 26 -17.36 -17.50 -39.24
N SER A 27 -16.70 -16.62 -39.99
CA SER A 27 -17.37 -15.65 -40.87
C SER A 27 -17.77 -16.25 -42.22
N SER A 28 -17.04 -17.26 -42.67
CA SER A 28 -17.21 -17.88 -43.99
C SER A 28 -18.20 -19.05 -43.99
N GLU A 29 -18.54 -19.61 -42.82
CA GLU A 29 -19.37 -20.80 -42.71
C GLU A 29 -20.73 -20.57 -42.04
N ASN A 30 -21.76 -21.27 -42.54
CA ASN A 30 -23.08 -21.29 -41.92
C ASN A 30 -23.08 -22.30 -40.76
N ILE A 31 -23.13 -21.81 -39.52
CA ILE A 31 -23.12 -22.66 -38.34
C ILE A 31 -24.56 -23.11 -38.06
N LEU A 32 -24.81 -24.42 -38.16
CA LEU A 32 -26.10 -25.02 -37.80
C LEU A 32 -26.18 -25.14 -36.27
N SER A 33 -27.17 -24.51 -35.65
CA SER A 33 -27.40 -24.68 -34.22
C SER A 33 -27.93 -26.09 -33.92
N ASN A 34 -27.21 -26.86 -33.12
CA ASN A 34 -27.68 -28.17 -32.64
C ASN A 34 -28.91 -28.08 -31.72
N LEU A 35 -29.27 -26.88 -31.23
CA LEU A 35 -30.44 -26.67 -30.38
C LEU A 35 -31.66 -26.17 -31.17
N SER A 36 -31.46 -25.33 -32.18
CA SER A 36 -32.54 -24.66 -32.93
C SER A 36 -32.77 -25.24 -34.33
N GLY A 37 -31.78 -25.95 -34.89
CA GLY A 37 -31.80 -26.42 -36.29
C GLY A 37 -31.70 -25.29 -37.33
N GLN A 38 -31.60 -24.04 -36.88
CA GLN A 38 -31.46 -22.86 -37.71
C GLN A 38 -29.98 -22.61 -38.02
N SER A 39 -29.69 -22.34 -39.29
CA SER A 39 -28.38 -21.87 -39.74
C SER A 39 -28.20 -20.40 -39.34
N ILE A 40 -27.23 -20.12 -38.49
CA ILE A 40 -26.84 -18.75 -38.15
C ILE A 40 -25.71 -18.38 -39.11
N ASN A 41 -25.95 -17.38 -39.95
CA ASN A 41 -24.91 -16.79 -40.79
C ASN A 41 -24.29 -15.64 -40.01
N ILE A 42 -23.03 -15.79 -39.59
CA ILE A 42 -22.30 -14.76 -38.84
C ILE A 42 -21.45 -14.00 -39.84
N ASN A 43 -22.03 -13.02 -40.51
CA ASN A 43 -21.30 -12.21 -41.49
C ASN A 43 -20.48 -11.13 -40.76
N LEU A 44 -19.23 -11.41 -40.40
CA LEU A 44 -18.29 -10.40 -39.85
C LEU A 44 -17.54 -9.62 -40.94
N SER A 45 -17.83 -9.88 -42.21
CA SER A 45 -17.31 -9.10 -43.34
C SER A 45 -18.01 -7.73 -43.39
N SER A 46 -17.43 -6.74 -42.72
CA SER A 46 -17.67 -5.34 -43.09
C SER A 46 -17.01 -5.08 -44.45
N ASP A 47 -17.77 -4.57 -45.42
CA ASP A 47 -17.40 -4.32 -46.83
C ASP A 47 -16.18 -3.40 -47.07
N GLU A 48 -15.44 -3.02 -46.03
CA GLU A 48 -14.22 -2.22 -46.16
C GLU A 48 -13.00 -3.09 -45.84
N SER A 49 -12.29 -3.49 -46.91
CA SER A 49 -10.89 -3.93 -46.94
C SER A 49 -10.39 -4.80 -45.77
N SER A 50 -10.22 -6.11 -46.03
CA SER A 50 -9.30 -7.01 -45.30
C SER A 50 -9.15 -6.65 -43.82
N SER A 51 -10.15 -7.00 -43.01
CA SER A 51 -10.13 -6.83 -41.56
C SER A 51 -9.09 -7.77 -40.94
N GLU A 52 -7.82 -7.41 -41.09
CA GLU A 52 -6.72 -8.02 -40.35
C GLU A 52 -7.03 -7.80 -38.87
N ILE A 53 -7.28 -8.88 -38.15
CA ILE A 53 -7.63 -8.85 -36.73
C ILE A 53 -6.40 -8.35 -35.98
N GLU A 54 -6.36 -7.05 -35.69
CA GLU A 54 -5.25 -6.44 -34.99
C GLU A 54 -5.43 -6.59 -33.48
N PHE A 55 -4.52 -7.35 -32.86
CA PHE A 55 -4.47 -7.48 -31.41
C PHE A 55 -3.80 -6.23 -30.81
N ILE A 56 -4.62 -5.26 -30.40
CA ILE A 56 -4.14 -4.08 -29.71
C ILE A 56 -3.71 -4.49 -28.29
N LYS A 57 -2.41 -4.37 -28.01
CA LYS A 57 -1.88 -4.59 -26.66
C LYS A 57 -2.37 -3.45 -25.76
N PRO A 58 -3.04 -3.74 -24.64
CA PRO A 58 -3.51 -2.69 -23.76
C PRO A 58 -2.35 -1.87 -23.21
N SER A 59 -2.57 -0.56 -23.10
CA SER A 59 -1.60 0.38 -22.53
C SER A 59 -1.31 0.07 -21.05
N LEU A 60 -0.23 0.61 -20.48
CA LEU A 60 0.10 0.36 -19.06
C LEU A 60 -1.04 0.77 -18.11
N ILE A 61 -1.74 1.86 -18.44
CA ILE A 61 -2.85 2.36 -17.62
C ILE A 61 -4.09 1.46 -17.74
N GLU A 62 -4.39 0.95 -18.94
CA GLU A 62 -5.48 -0.02 -19.13
C GLU A 62 -5.18 -1.32 -18.41
N ARG A 63 -3.95 -1.83 -18.48
CA ARG A 63 -3.52 -3.03 -17.74
C ARG A 63 -3.67 -2.85 -16.24
N PHE A 64 -3.34 -1.66 -15.74
CA PHE A 64 -3.53 -1.32 -14.33
C PHE A 64 -5.02 -1.29 -13.98
N TYR A 65 -5.86 -0.62 -14.78
CA TYR A 65 -7.30 -0.58 -14.58
C TYR A 65 -7.91 -1.98 -14.57
N ILE A 66 -7.58 -2.83 -15.56
CA ILE A 66 -8.01 -4.24 -15.61
C ILE A 66 -7.62 -5.01 -14.34
N SER A 67 -6.44 -4.71 -13.77
CA SER A 67 -5.98 -5.36 -12.55
C SER A 67 -6.78 -4.92 -11.32
N ILE A 68 -7.10 -3.63 -11.21
CA ILE A 68 -7.94 -3.10 -10.10
C ILE A 68 -9.43 -3.39 -10.30
N SER A 69 -9.89 -3.73 -11.51
CA SER A 69 -11.25 -4.20 -11.80
C SER A 69 -11.52 -5.63 -11.31
N ASN A 70 -10.61 -6.22 -10.53
CA ASN A 70 -10.86 -7.43 -9.77
C ASN A 70 -11.11 -7.07 -8.29
N PRO A 71 -12.24 -7.50 -7.70
CA PRO A 71 -12.67 -7.07 -6.36
C PRO A 71 -11.65 -7.37 -5.25
N ILE A 72 -10.86 -8.44 -5.39
CA ILE A 72 -9.82 -8.81 -4.43
C ILE A 72 -8.68 -7.79 -4.46
N PHE A 73 -8.23 -7.41 -5.66
CA PHE A 73 -7.19 -6.40 -5.83
C PHE A 73 -7.70 -5.03 -5.43
N THR A 74 -8.94 -4.67 -5.78
CA THR A 74 -9.59 -3.45 -5.31
C THR A 74 -9.55 -3.34 -3.79
N TYR A 75 -10.00 -4.40 -3.10
CA TYR A 75 -10.03 -4.44 -1.65
C TYR A 75 -8.63 -4.37 -1.04
N LEU A 76 -7.66 -5.10 -1.61
CA LEU A 76 -6.27 -5.05 -1.20
C LEU A 76 -5.70 -3.64 -1.28
N PHE A 77 -5.89 -2.94 -2.40
CA PHE A 77 -5.38 -1.58 -2.60
C PHE A 77 -6.07 -0.59 -1.65
N PHE A 78 -7.38 -0.73 -1.45
CA PHE A 78 -8.14 0.09 -0.52
C PHE A 78 -7.63 -0.06 0.91
N VAL A 79 -7.54 -1.30 1.39
CA VAL A 79 -7.04 -1.66 2.71
C VAL A 79 -5.60 -1.19 2.92
N LEU A 80 -4.72 -1.47 1.96
CA LEU A 80 -3.30 -1.09 2.02
C LEU A 80 -3.13 0.43 2.00
N GLY A 81 -3.94 1.16 1.21
CA GLY A 81 -3.89 2.61 1.16
C GLY A 81 -4.17 3.24 2.53
N PHE A 82 -5.21 2.76 3.22
CA PHE A 82 -5.48 3.16 4.61
C PHE A 82 -4.39 2.70 5.58
N ALA A 83 -3.79 1.52 5.37
CA ALA A 83 -2.67 1.04 6.17
C ALA A 83 -1.49 2.03 6.17
N LEU A 84 -1.10 2.51 4.98
CA LEU A 84 -0.01 3.48 4.79
C LEU A 84 -0.35 4.85 5.37
N ILE A 85 -1.58 5.33 5.18
CA ILE A 85 -2.07 6.56 5.83
C ILE A 85 -1.98 6.39 7.35
N GLY A 86 -2.45 5.25 7.87
CA GLY A 86 -2.38 4.92 9.28
C GLY A 86 -0.96 4.84 9.81
N LEU A 87 0.05 4.46 9.02
CA LEU A 87 1.45 4.52 9.45
C LEU A 87 1.98 5.95 9.52
N GLU A 88 1.75 6.77 8.50
CA GLU A 88 2.24 8.16 8.46
C GLU A 88 1.71 8.99 9.63
N LEU A 89 0.49 8.72 10.10
CA LEU A 89 -0.08 9.40 11.27
C LEU A 89 0.70 9.14 12.57
N PHE A 90 1.54 8.10 12.62
CA PHE A 90 2.25 7.68 13.82
C PHE A 90 3.78 7.66 13.68
N ALA A 91 4.28 7.44 12.47
CA ALA A 91 5.67 7.66 12.12
C ALA A 91 5.77 9.10 11.61
N ILE A 92 6.33 10.01 12.41
CA ILE A 92 6.56 11.40 11.99
C ILE A 92 7.52 11.37 10.79
N GLY A 93 6.95 11.39 9.60
CA GLY A 93 7.64 11.21 8.33
C GLY A 93 7.44 12.41 7.39
N PRO A 94 8.09 12.38 6.22
CA PRO A 94 7.99 13.45 5.23
C PRO A 94 6.65 13.49 4.46
N GLY A 95 5.68 12.63 4.79
CA GLY A 95 4.38 12.54 4.11
C GLY A 95 4.34 11.55 2.93
N LEU A 96 5.41 10.80 2.67
CA LEU A 96 5.51 9.91 1.52
C LEU A 96 4.49 8.75 1.60
N MET A 97 4.28 8.17 2.78
CA MET A 97 3.34 7.05 2.94
C MET A 97 1.90 7.55 2.82
N ALA A 98 1.58 8.74 3.32
CA ALA A 98 0.27 9.34 3.13
C ALA A 98 -0.03 9.64 1.65
N PHE A 99 0.96 10.11 0.88
CA PHE A 99 0.79 10.37 -0.56
C PHE A 99 0.53 9.08 -1.34
N ILE A 100 1.36 8.06 -1.12
CA ILE A 100 1.19 6.75 -1.76
C ILE A 100 -0.12 6.10 -1.32
N GLY A 101 -0.43 6.13 -0.02
CA GLY A 101 -1.65 5.59 0.54
C GLY A 101 -2.91 6.27 0.00
N GLY A 102 -2.92 7.60 -0.08
CA GLY A 102 -4.01 8.37 -0.68
C GLY A 102 -4.21 8.04 -2.16
N SER A 103 -3.12 7.89 -2.91
CA SER A 103 -3.18 7.51 -4.33
C SER A 103 -3.78 6.11 -4.51
N LEU A 104 -3.39 5.14 -3.68
CA LEU A 104 -3.95 3.79 -3.68
C LEU A 104 -5.45 3.78 -3.36
N VAL A 105 -5.89 4.57 -2.37
CA VAL A 105 -7.31 4.71 -2.05
C VAL A 105 -8.08 5.24 -3.25
N ILE A 106 -7.59 6.31 -3.90
CA ILE A 106 -8.24 6.90 -5.08
C ILE A 106 -8.38 5.85 -6.19
N PHE A 107 -7.30 5.16 -6.55
CA PHE A 107 -7.35 4.14 -7.60
C PHE A 107 -8.27 2.98 -7.23
N SER A 108 -8.25 2.50 -5.98
CA SER A 108 -9.14 1.43 -5.54
C SER A 108 -10.61 1.81 -5.59
N THR A 109 -10.96 3.10 -5.47
CA THR A 109 -12.37 3.53 -5.50
C THR A 109 -12.93 3.67 -6.91
N MET A 110 -12.09 3.68 -7.95
CA MET A 110 -12.55 3.81 -9.34
C MET A 110 -13.60 2.76 -9.73
N PRO A 111 -13.37 1.45 -9.49
CA PRO A 111 -14.33 0.42 -9.87
C PRO A 111 -15.49 0.23 -8.88
N PHE A 112 -15.62 1.04 -7.83
CA PHE A 112 -16.65 0.83 -6.80
C PHE A 112 -18.09 0.89 -7.35
N GLN A 113 -18.32 1.74 -8.35
CA GLN A 113 -19.62 1.85 -9.01
C GLN A 113 -19.93 0.61 -9.83
N GLU A 114 -18.93 0.07 -10.53
CA GLU A 114 -19.06 -1.14 -11.36
C GLU A 114 -19.33 -2.38 -10.51
N PHE A 115 -18.79 -2.45 -9.31
CA PHE A 115 -19.06 -3.55 -8.39
C PHE A 115 -20.38 -3.43 -7.63
N GLY A 116 -21.06 -2.29 -7.68
CA GLY A 116 -22.23 -2.04 -6.84
C GLY A 116 -21.90 -2.09 -5.35
N ILE A 117 -20.78 -1.46 -4.93
CA ILE A 117 -20.30 -1.54 -3.54
C ILE A 117 -21.38 -1.14 -2.53
N ASN A 118 -21.56 -1.98 -1.52
CA ASN A 118 -22.41 -1.64 -0.39
C ASN A 118 -21.68 -0.67 0.57
N TYR A 119 -22.19 0.56 0.66
CA TYR A 119 -21.61 1.60 1.53
C TYR A 119 -21.66 1.27 3.03
N PHE A 120 -22.55 0.39 3.49
CA PHE A 120 -22.50 -0.08 4.89
C PHE A 120 -21.22 -0.87 5.17
N GLY A 121 -20.73 -1.62 4.19
CA GLY A 121 -19.43 -2.30 4.28
C GLY A 121 -18.29 -1.31 4.43
N VAL A 122 -18.32 -0.20 3.68
CA VAL A 122 -17.31 0.89 3.76
C VAL A 122 -17.34 1.57 5.13
N ILE A 123 -18.53 1.83 5.69
CA ILE A 123 -18.64 2.40 7.05
C ILE A 123 -18.03 1.45 8.07
N LEU A 124 -18.32 0.15 7.96
CA LEU A 124 -17.77 -0.87 8.85
C LEU A 124 -16.24 -0.98 8.73
N PHE A 125 -15.71 -0.81 7.52
CA PHE A 125 -14.28 -0.71 7.25
C PHE A 125 -13.67 0.47 8.02
N ILE A 126 -14.26 1.66 7.90
CA ILE A 126 -13.76 2.88 8.57
C ILE A 126 -13.75 2.69 10.09
N ILE A 127 -14.79 2.09 10.66
CA ILE A 127 -14.84 1.77 12.10
C ILE A 127 -13.68 0.84 12.47
N SER A 128 -13.46 -0.23 11.70
CA SER A 128 -12.35 -1.14 11.93
C SER A 128 -10.99 -0.44 11.84
N PHE A 129 -10.81 0.44 10.86
CA PHE A 129 -9.60 1.23 10.67
C PHE A 129 -9.33 2.12 11.88
N LEU A 130 -10.34 2.83 12.40
CA LEU A 130 -10.21 3.65 13.61
C LEU A 130 -9.83 2.81 14.84
N VAL A 131 -10.33 1.57 14.95
CA VAL A 131 -9.89 0.65 16.02
C VAL A 131 -8.41 0.29 15.86
N TYR A 132 -7.93 0.04 14.63
CA TYR A 132 -6.50 -0.16 14.38
C TYR A 132 -5.66 1.07 14.75
N LEU A 133 -6.09 2.28 14.41
CA LEU A 133 -5.39 3.50 14.85
C LEU A 133 -5.33 3.62 16.37
N LYS A 134 -6.40 3.25 17.08
CA LYS A 134 -6.41 3.23 18.55
C LYS A 134 -5.42 2.21 19.12
N ILE A 135 -5.30 1.03 18.51
CA ILE A 135 -4.33 0.00 18.89
C ILE A 135 -2.91 0.53 18.67
N LEU A 136 -2.66 1.15 17.52
CA LEU A 136 -1.36 1.71 17.17
C LEU A 136 -0.96 2.83 18.13
N SER A 137 -1.91 3.69 18.52
CA SER A 137 -1.68 4.75 19.52
C SER A 137 -1.31 4.22 20.90
N ARG A 138 -1.87 3.06 21.27
CA ARG A 138 -1.63 2.39 22.54
C ARG A 138 -0.30 1.62 22.56
N GLY A 139 0.23 1.24 21.41
CA GLY A 139 1.54 0.58 21.29
C GLY A 139 1.56 -0.90 21.70
N TYR A 140 0.41 -1.59 21.75
CA TYR A 140 0.39 -3.05 21.91
C TYR A 140 -0.84 -3.68 21.27
N PHE A 141 -0.65 -4.87 20.68
CA PHE A 141 -1.75 -5.64 20.09
C PHE A 141 -2.53 -6.35 21.18
N SER A 142 -3.84 -6.16 21.20
CA SER A 142 -4.73 -6.68 22.27
C SER A 142 -5.90 -7.45 21.66
N LEU A 143 -6.82 -7.96 22.51
CA LEU A 143 -8.10 -8.55 22.06
C LEU A 143 -8.87 -7.62 21.10
N LEU A 144 -8.67 -6.30 21.22
CA LEU A 144 -9.24 -5.31 20.32
C LEU A 144 -8.76 -5.47 18.87
N GLY A 145 -7.55 -5.98 18.65
CA GLY A 145 -7.00 -6.24 17.30
C GLY A 145 -7.65 -7.44 16.63
N ILE A 146 -8.00 -8.47 17.40
CA ILE A 146 -8.78 -9.61 16.90
C ILE A 146 -10.20 -9.15 16.56
N GLY A 147 -10.81 -8.32 17.41
CA GLY A 147 -12.10 -7.70 17.13
C GLY A 147 -12.07 -6.82 15.87
N ALA A 148 -11.02 -6.02 15.69
CA ALA A 148 -10.81 -5.23 14.47
C ALA A 148 -10.66 -6.12 13.23
N PHE A 149 -9.90 -7.21 13.32
CA PHE A 149 -9.79 -8.17 12.21
C PHE A 149 -11.15 -8.77 11.82
N ILE A 150 -11.93 -9.24 12.79
CA ILE A 150 -13.27 -9.80 12.52
C ILE A 150 -14.18 -8.74 11.89
N LEU A 151 -14.13 -7.50 12.40
CA LEU A 151 -14.91 -6.39 11.87
C LEU A 151 -14.51 -6.02 10.44
N LEU A 152 -13.21 -6.01 10.15
CA LEU A 152 -12.65 -5.78 8.83
C LEU A 152 -13.05 -6.87 7.83
N TYR A 153 -13.04 -8.13 8.28
CA TYR A 153 -13.47 -9.26 7.46
C TYR A 153 -14.97 -9.21 7.17
N LEU A 154 -15.79 -8.90 8.17
CA LEU A 154 -17.24 -8.72 7.95
C LEU A 154 -17.53 -7.54 7.02
N SER A 155 -16.74 -6.47 7.13
CA SER A 155 -16.80 -5.32 6.26
C SER A 155 -16.52 -5.69 4.80
N SER A 156 -15.50 -6.52 4.53
CA SER A 156 -15.17 -6.92 3.16
C SER A 156 -16.28 -7.74 2.51
N ILE A 157 -16.85 -8.70 3.25
CA ILE A 157 -18.02 -9.47 2.78
C ILE A 157 -19.19 -8.53 2.48
N LEU A 158 -19.45 -7.57 3.38
CA LEU A 158 -20.57 -6.65 3.20
C LEU A 158 -20.36 -5.72 2.02
N MET A 159 -19.13 -5.20 1.80
CA MET A 159 -18.80 -4.31 0.68
C MET A 159 -19.13 -4.94 -0.68
N PHE A 160 -18.83 -6.22 -0.87
CA PHE A 160 -19.02 -6.94 -2.14
C PHE A 160 -20.28 -7.82 -2.16
N ARG A 161 -21.20 -7.66 -1.21
CA ARG A 161 -22.38 -8.51 -1.11
C ARG A 161 -23.30 -8.43 -2.32
N ASP A 162 -23.44 -7.24 -2.88
CA ASP A 162 -24.40 -6.94 -3.94
C ASP A 162 -23.75 -7.06 -5.34
N TYR A 163 -22.50 -7.55 -5.41
CA TYR A 163 -21.77 -7.78 -6.66
C TYR A 163 -22.27 -9.04 -7.36
N GLU A 164 -22.43 -8.98 -8.69
CA GLU A 164 -23.05 -10.06 -9.49
C GLU A 164 -22.23 -11.35 -9.53
N ILE A 165 -20.90 -11.25 -9.38
CA ILE A 165 -19.99 -12.39 -9.45
C ILE A 165 -19.56 -12.79 -8.05
N GLU A 166 -19.57 -14.08 -7.75
CA GLU A 166 -19.14 -14.59 -6.46
C GLU A 166 -17.66 -14.25 -6.20
N VAL A 167 -17.41 -13.44 -5.16
CA VAL A 167 -16.06 -13.10 -4.71
C VAL A 167 -15.57 -14.16 -3.75
N ASN A 168 -14.35 -14.64 -3.97
CA ASN A 168 -13.71 -15.61 -3.08
C ASN A 168 -13.50 -15.01 -1.68
N GLN A 169 -14.35 -15.43 -0.72
CA GLN A 169 -14.33 -14.96 0.66
C GLN A 169 -13.05 -15.31 1.41
N PHE A 170 -12.37 -16.40 1.05
CA PHE A 170 -11.09 -16.77 1.65
C PHE A 170 -10.00 -15.76 1.28
N LEU A 171 -9.97 -15.31 0.02
CA LEU A 171 -9.03 -14.28 -0.42
C LEU A 171 -9.31 -12.93 0.25
N LEU A 172 -10.57 -12.54 0.40
CA LEU A 172 -10.94 -11.36 1.18
C LEU A 172 -10.44 -11.46 2.63
N GLY A 173 -10.64 -12.61 3.27
CA GLY A 173 -10.14 -12.88 4.63
C GLY A 173 -8.61 -12.86 4.71
N ALA A 174 -7.91 -13.39 3.71
CA ALA A 174 -6.46 -13.35 3.63
C ALA A 174 -5.92 -11.91 3.53
N VAL A 175 -6.57 -11.05 2.75
CA VAL A 175 -6.24 -9.61 2.69
C VAL A 175 -6.48 -8.94 4.04
N SER A 176 -7.62 -9.19 4.68
CA SER A 176 -7.93 -8.66 6.02
C SER A 176 -6.90 -9.13 7.07
N LEU A 177 -6.45 -10.39 6.97
CA LEU A 177 -5.43 -10.95 7.86
C LEU A 177 -4.07 -10.32 7.61
N GLY A 178 -3.72 -10.08 6.33
CA GLY A 178 -2.53 -9.34 5.93
C GLY A 178 -2.48 -7.96 6.56
N LEU A 179 -3.60 -7.23 6.60
CA LEU A 179 -3.66 -5.94 7.28
C LEU A 179 -3.48 -6.06 8.80
N ALA A 180 -4.15 -7.02 9.43
CA ALA A 180 -4.01 -7.25 10.88
C ALA A 180 -2.54 -7.53 11.25
N PHE A 181 -1.87 -8.37 10.44
CA PHE A 181 -0.46 -8.69 10.59
C PHE A 181 0.46 -7.49 10.33
N PHE A 182 0.14 -6.68 9.31
CA PHE A 182 0.85 -5.43 9.04
C PHE A 182 0.82 -4.49 10.25
N TYR A 183 -0.35 -4.26 10.86
CA TYR A 183 -0.43 -3.42 12.07
C TYR A 183 0.26 -4.03 13.28
N PHE A 184 0.27 -5.36 13.41
CA PHE A 184 1.03 -6.04 14.45
C PHE A 184 2.54 -5.75 14.32
N ILE A 185 3.09 -5.83 13.12
CA ILE A 185 4.50 -5.52 12.82
C ILE A 185 4.79 -4.02 12.89
N ALA A 186 3.80 -3.16 12.62
CA ALA A 186 3.96 -1.72 12.65
C ALA A 186 4.20 -1.14 14.06
N ILE A 187 3.70 -1.81 15.10
CA ILE A 187 3.71 -1.29 16.48
C ILE A 187 5.12 -0.93 16.96
N PRO A 188 6.16 -1.78 16.85
CA PRO A 188 7.52 -1.42 17.25
C PRO A 188 8.08 -0.19 16.54
N THR A 189 7.79 -0.02 15.25
CA THR A 189 8.23 1.13 14.45
C THR A 189 7.67 2.44 15.03
N VAL A 190 6.38 2.44 15.38
CA VAL A 190 5.71 3.59 16.00
C VAL A 190 6.27 3.89 17.38
N ILE A 191 6.50 2.86 18.20
CA ILE A 191 7.09 3.04 19.54
C ILE A 191 8.49 3.65 19.43
N ARG A 192 9.33 3.12 18.54
CA ARG A 192 10.69 3.63 18.33
C ARG A 192 10.66 5.09 17.87
N SER A 193 9.76 5.45 16.95
CA SER A 193 9.59 6.84 16.50
C SER A 193 9.16 7.80 17.61
N ARG A 194 8.48 7.33 18.66
CA ARG A 194 8.10 8.17 19.81
C ARG A 194 9.22 8.30 20.84
N LEU A 195 10.15 7.34 20.86
CA LEU A 195 11.24 7.27 21.82
C LEU A 195 12.56 7.84 21.28
N THR A 196 12.62 8.18 20.00
CA THR A 196 13.73 8.96 19.45
C THR A 196 13.68 10.34 20.08
N THR A 197 14.59 10.59 21.01
CA THR A 197 14.85 11.92 21.57
C THR A 197 15.22 12.85 20.42
N ASP A 198 14.52 13.98 20.30
CA ASP A 198 14.89 15.06 19.37
C ASP A 198 16.27 15.59 19.75
N THR A 199 17.33 15.04 19.15
CA THR A 199 18.70 15.58 19.26
C THR A 199 18.83 16.92 18.54
N SER A 200 17.84 17.33 17.74
CA SER A 200 17.79 18.65 17.09
C SER A 200 17.81 19.82 18.07
N ALA A 201 17.37 19.62 19.32
CA ALA A 201 17.51 20.66 20.35
C ALA A 201 18.98 20.81 20.82
N MET A 202 19.77 19.73 20.79
CA MET A 202 21.20 19.78 21.16
C MET A 202 22.02 20.46 20.06
N THR A 203 21.80 20.15 18.79
CA THR A 203 22.53 20.76 17.66
C THR A 203 22.33 22.28 17.56
N SER A 204 21.19 22.80 18.05
CA SER A 204 20.95 24.25 18.13
C SER A 204 21.94 25.01 19.03
N PHE A 205 22.67 24.33 19.90
CA PHE A 205 23.68 24.95 20.76
C PHE A 205 25.08 24.99 20.12
N GLU A 206 25.26 24.42 18.93
CA GLU A 206 26.51 24.51 18.17
C GLU A 206 26.88 25.97 17.91
N GLY A 207 28.15 26.34 18.16
CA GLY A 207 28.65 27.70 18.01
C GLY A 207 28.25 28.68 19.12
N SER A 208 27.41 28.25 20.07
CA SER A 208 27.08 29.06 21.24
C SER A 208 28.25 29.12 22.22
N LYS A 209 28.46 30.28 22.82
CA LYS A 209 29.39 30.45 23.94
C LYS A 209 28.69 30.03 25.22
N GLY A 210 29.31 29.10 25.94
CA GLY A 210 28.79 28.57 27.18
C GLY A 210 29.79 28.70 28.31
N LYS A 211 29.31 29.03 29.51
CA LYS A 211 30.14 29.17 30.70
C LYS A 211 30.15 27.87 31.49
N ILE A 212 31.34 27.34 31.81
CA ILE A 212 31.46 26.12 32.61
C ILE A 212 31.06 26.43 34.06
N ILE A 213 30.02 25.77 34.56
CA ILE A 213 29.55 25.86 35.95
C ILE A 213 30.22 24.80 36.81
N GLU A 214 30.35 23.58 36.29
CA GLU A 214 30.78 22.41 37.06
C GLU A 214 31.51 21.42 36.14
N ILE A 215 32.58 20.82 36.65
CA ILE A 215 33.30 19.73 35.98
C ILE A 215 32.79 18.43 36.60
N LEU A 216 32.26 17.52 35.80
CA LEU A 216 31.82 16.20 36.25
C LEU A 216 32.97 15.21 36.09
N ASP A 217 33.05 14.23 37.00
CA ASP A 217 34.15 13.26 37.08
C ASP A 217 34.27 12.29 35.88
N ASN A 218 33.39 12.37 34.88
CA ASN A 218 33.23 11.36 33.83
C ASN A 218 33.40 11.94 32.41
N ASP A 219 34.45 12.74 32.20
CA ASP A 219 34.76 13.44 30.93
C ASP A 219 33.60 14.30 30.40
N ALA A 220 32.83 14.89 31.31
CA ALA A 220 31.71 15.78 30.99
C ALA A 220 31.76 17.04 31.84
N VAL A 221 31.26 18.13 31.30
CA VAL A 221 31.09 19.40 32.02
C VAL A 221 29.64 19.87 31.93
N LEU A 222 29.25 20.65 32.93
CA LEU A 222 27.98 21.36 32.93
C LEU A 222 28.21 22.78 32.44
N VAL A 223 27.60 23.12 31.32
CA VAL A 223 27.76 24.42 30.66
C VAL A 223 26.45 25.20 30.76
N GLU A 224 26.53 26.48 31.11
CA GLU A 224 25.41 27.41 31.07
C GLU A 224 25.35 28.12 29.72
N VAL A 225 24.26 27.94 28.98
CA VAL A 225 23.96 28.69 27.75
C VAL A 225 22.54 29.24 27.86
N ASN A 226 22.36 30.57 27.74
CA ASN A 226 21.04 31.21 27.81
C ASN A 226 20.18 30.81 29.04
N LYS A 227 20.80 30.65 30.23
CA LYS A 227 20.19 30.17 31.50
C LYS A 227 19.77 28.69 31.50
N LEU A 228 20.09 27.94 30.45
CA LEU A 228 19.93 26.49 30.39
C LEU A 228 21.24 25.83 30.81
N LYS A 229 21.11 24.77 31.63
CA LYS A 229 22.23 23.94 32.06
C LYS A 229 22.27 22.71 31.18
N ILE A 230 23.27 22.62 30.32
CA ILE A 230 23.44 21.50 29.38
C ILE A 230 24.69 20.69 29.76
N ARG A 231 24.59 19.38 29.62
CA ARG A 231 25.73 18.48 29.74
C ARG A 231 26.45 18.45 28.40
N VAL A 232 27.74 18.71 28.42
CA VAL A 232 28.62 18.73 27.24
C VAL A 232 29.80 17.82 27.55
N ASP A 233 30.18 16.96 26.61
CA ASP A 233 31.33 16.07 26.79
C ASP A 233 32.63 16.85 26.53
N THR A 234 33.72 16.47 27.19
CA THR A 234 35.03 17.13 27.03
C THR A 234 35.97 16.28 26.20
N LYS A 235 36.84 16.92 25.39
CA LYS A 235 37.97 16.17 24.80
C LYS A 235 38.92 15.69 25.90
N GLN A 236 39.26 14.40 25.86
CA GLN A 236 40.33 13.84 26.69
C GLN A 236 41.64 14.60 26.37
N ASP A 237 42.37 15.00 27.41
CA ASP A 237 43.63 15.79 27.42
C ASP A 237 43.57 17.33 27.59
N THR A 238 42.39 17.96 27.67
CA THR A 238 42.29 19.41 27.95
C THR A 238 41.79 19.70 29.36
N LYS A 239 42.58 20.47 30.15
CA LYS A 239 42.16 20.94 31.47
C LYS A 239 41.31 22.20 31.34
N TYR A 240 40.00 22.06 31.51
CA TYR A 240 39.06 23.18 31.52
C TYR A 240 39.00 23.85 32.90
N LYS A 241 38.77 25.16 32.93
CA LYS A 241 38.58 25.92 34.17
C LYS A 241 37.11 26.30 34.35
N VAL A 242 36.65 26.18 35.60
CA VAL A 242 35.32 26.64 36.02
C VAL A 242 35.24 28.17 35.88
N ASN A 243 34.10 28.68 35.44
CA ASN A 243 33.78 30.07 35.13
C ASN A 243 34.38 30.68 33.85
N GLU A 244 35.10 29.91 33.02
CA GLU A 244 35.52 30.37 31.70
C GLU A 244 34.48 30.04 30.61
N GLU A 245 34.46 30.86 29.55
CA GLU A 245 33.58 30.69 28.39
C GLU A 245 34.29 29.87 27.30
N TYR A 246 33.63 28.82 26.83
CA TYR A 246 34.09 27.97 25.74
C TYR A 246 33.04 27.90 24.63
N ILE A 247 33.49 27.66 23.40
CA ILE A 247 32.60 27.52 22.24
C ILE A 247 32.24 26.05 22.12
N ILE A 248 30.94 25.76 22.13
CA ILE A 248 30.42 24.40 21.96
C ILE A 248 30.50 24.03 20.48
N LYS A 249 31.00 22.83 20.19
CA LYS A 249 31.02 22.22 18.86
C LYS A 249 30.20 20.95 18.86
N GLU A 250 29.63 20.61 17.71
CA GLU A 250 28.99 19.32 17.50
C GLU A 250 29.98 18.35 16.86
N GLU A 251 30.14 17.17 17.43
CA GLU A 251 30.90 16.07 16.84
C GLU A 251 30.07 14.78 16.97
N GLU A 252 29.73 14.16 15.85
CA GLU A 252 28.94 12.91 15.78
C GLU A 252 27.58 12.93 16.53
N GLY A 253 26.91 14.09 16.61
CA GLY A 253 25.61 14.24 17.28
C GLY A 253 25.68 14.47 18.80
N ASN A 254 26.89 14.59 19.37
CA ASN A 254 27.12 15.01 20.74
C ASN A 254 27.74 16.41 20.79
N LEU A 255 27.43 17.16 21.85
CA LEU A 255 28.03 18.47 22.10
C LEU A 255 29.35 18.29 22.84
N ILE A 256 30.41 18.89 22.29
CA ILE A 256 31.77 18.83 22.82
C ILE A 256 32.34 20.24 23.00
N ILE A 257 33.14 20.43 24.05
CA ILE A 257 34.03 21.60 24.23
C ILE A 257 35.48 21.18 24.33
#